data_AF-A0AA49GP86-F1
#
_entry.id   AF-A0AA49GP86-F1
#
_cell.length_a   1.000
_cell.length_b   1.000
_cell.length_c   1.000
_cell.angle_alpha   90.00
_cell.angle_beta   90.00
_cell.angle_gamma   90.00
#
_symmetry.space_group_name_H-M   'P 1'
#
loop_
_entity.id
_entity.type
_entity.pdbx_description
1 polymer ?
#
loop_
_entity_poly.entity_id
_entity_poly.type
_entity_poly.pdbx_seq_one_letter_code
_entity_poly.pdbx_strand_id
1 'polypeptide(L)' 'MDNIFPEESVVYAKENPTLKLVVRRYVNRVYYCTIQANPSQKELVYFERELMSAPDSSETSA' A
#
# COMPACT_ATOMS: atom_id res chain seq x y z
N MET A 1 -8.40 13.64 6.44
CA MET A 1 -8.47 12.70 5.31
C MET A 1 -8.17 11.31 5.85
N ASP A 2 -9.14 10.39 5.82
CA ASP A 2 -8.95 9.03 6.34
C ASP A 2 -8.20 8.12 5.34
N ASN A 3 -8.07 8.52 4.07
CA ASN A 3 -7.31 7.78 3.06
C ASN A 3 -5.93 8.42 2.83
N ILE A 4 -4.87 7.74 3.29
CA ILE A 4 -3.46 8.14 3.13
C ILE A 4 -2.89 7.65 1.79
N PHE A 5 -3.25 6.45 1.35
CA PHE A 5 -2.71 5.81 0.15
C PHE A 5 -3.78 5.72 -0.96
N PRO A 6 -3.66 6.47 -2.06
CA PRO A 6 -4.61 6.36 -3.15
C PRO A 6 -4.58 4.98 -3.82
N GLU A 7 -5.64 4.66 -4.55
CA GLU A 7 -5.67 3.46 -5.40
C GLU A 7 -4.47 3.43 -6.36
N GLU A 8 -4.00 2.23 -6.65
CA GLU A 8 -2.81 1.92 -7.44
C GLU A 8 -1.47 2.37 -6.82
N SER A 9 -1.48 2.93 -5.61
CA SER A 9 -0.23 3.24 -4.89
C SER A 9 0.50 1.99 -4.45
N VAL A 10 1.83 2.05 -4.55
CA VAL A 10 2.71 1.00 -4.05
C VAL A 10 3.05 1.29 -2.60
N VAL A 11 2.65 0.39 -1.72
CA VAL A 11 2.91 0.40 -0.28
C VAL A 11 3.63 -0.87 0.14
N TYR A 12 4.13 -0.88 1.36
CA TYR A 12 4.84 -2.03 1.92
C TYR A 12 4.23 -2.39 3.28
N ALA A 13 4.30 -3.66 3.64
CA ALA A 13 3.90 -4.09 4.98
C ALA A 13 4.99 -3.72 6.00
N LYS A 14 4.63 -3.16 7.15
CA LYS A 14 5.58 -2.88 8.23
C LYS A 14 6.20 -4.14 8.81
N GLU A 15 5.42 -5.22 8.90
CA GLU A 15 5.95 -6.53 9.33
C GLU A 15 6.94 -7.12 8.33
N ASN A 16 6.78 -6.78 7.04
CA ASN A 16 7.61 -7.30 5.95
C ASN A 16 7.92 -6.17 4.95
N PRO A 17 8.95 -5.35 5.20
CA PRO A 17 9.28 -4.19 4.37
C PRO A 17 9.73 -4.56 2.94
N THR A 18 9.98 -5.85 2.68
CA THR A 18 10.29 -6.40 1.36
C THR A 18 9.04 -6.74 0.54
N LEU A 19 7.87 -6.79 1.17
CA LEU A 19 6.62 -7.15 0.51
C LEU A 19 6.00 -5.93 -0.17
N LYS A 20 6.10 -5.87 -1.51
CA LYS A 20 5.46 -4.85 -2.33
C LYS A 20 3.98 -5.14 -2.53
N LEU A 21 3.16 -4.19 -2.12
CA LEU A 21 1.71 -4.26 -2.16
C LEU A 21 1.17 -3.09 -2.99
N VAL A 22 0.17 -3.35 -3.81
CA VAL A 22 -0.51 -2.33 -4.62
C VAL A 22 -1.90 -2.12 -4.06
N VAL A 23 -2.22 -0.90 -3.63
CA VAL A 23 -3.55 -0.56 -3.13
C VAL A 23 -4.57 -0.70 -4.26
N ARG A 24 -5.59 -1.52 -4.07
CA ARG A 24 -6.71 -1.68 -5.01
C ARG A 24 -7.87 -0.78 -4.65
N ARG A 25 -8.19 -0.73 -3.35
CA ARG A 25 -9.29 0.07 -2.81
C ARG A 25 -9.12 0.25 -1.31
N TYR A 26 -9.71 1.32 -0.80
CA TYR A 26 -9.80 1.59 0.63
C TYR A 26 -11.27 1.58 1.05
N VAL A 27 -11.63 0.66 1.96
CA VAL A 27 -13.01 0.50 2.43
C VAL A 27 -12.98 0.31 3.93
N ASN A 28 -13.82 1.06 4.65
CA ASN A 28 -14.02 0.91 6.10
C ASN A 28 -12.71 0.97 6.93
N ARG A 29 -11.81 1.90 6.61
CA ARG A 29 -10.48 2.04 7.26
C ARG A 29 -9.50 0.91 7.02
N VAL A 30 -9.73 0.15 5.97
CA VAL A 30 -8.92 -1.00 5.61
C VAL A 30 -8.51 -0.90 4.16
N TYR A 31 -7.23 -1.16 3.91
CA TYR A 31 -6.63 -1.16 2.60
C TYR A 31 -6.65 -2.58 2.03
N TYR A 32 -7.28 -2.73 0.87
CA TYR A 32 -7.22 -3.94 0.07
C TYR A 32 -6.06 -3.79 -0.89
N CYS A 33 -5.04 -4.61 -0.72
CA CYS A 33 -3.83 -4.56 -1.52
C CYS A 33 -3.57 -5.91 -2.19
N THR A 34 -2.95 -5.90 -3.36
CA THR A 34 -2.47 -7.12 -4.03
C THR A 34 -0.95 -7.15 -4.05
N ILE A 35 -0.36 -8.34 -4.03
CA ILE A 35 1.10 -8.48 -4.12
C ILE A 35 1.52 -8.10 -5.54
N GLN A 36 2.39 -7.08 -5.67
CA GLN A 36 2.83 -6.62 -6.99
C GLN A 36 3.50 -7.72 -7.81
N ALA A 37 4.27 -8.60 -7.15
CA ALA A 37 4.92 -9.73 -7.79
C ALA A 37 3.93 -10.80 -8.30
N ASN A 38 2.74 -10.90 -7.69
CA ASN A 38 1.75 -11.92 -8.02
C ASN A 38 0.31 -11.35 -7.90
N PRO A 39 -0.13 -10.55 -8.87
CA PRO A 39 -1.45 -9.89 -8.81
C PRO A 39 -2.64 -10.86 -8.91
N SER A 40 -2.42 -12.11 -9.34
CA SER A 40 -3.44 -13.16 -9.37
C SER A 40 -3.68 -13.83 -8.01
N GLN A 41 -2.88 -13.51 -6.99
CA GLN A 41 -3.16 -13.96 -5.63
C GLN A 41 -4.31 -13.16 -5.00
N LYS A 42 -4.86 -13.72 -3.91
CA LYS A 42 -5.95 -13.10 -3.16
C LYS A 42 -5.56 -11.70 -2.67
N GLU A 43 -6.51 -10.77 -2.69
CA GLU A 43 -6.36 -9.47 -2.05
C GLU A 43 -6.01 -9.64 -0.57
N LEU A 44 -4.91 -9.03 -0.17
CA LEU A 44 -4.48 -8.90 1.21
C LEU A 44 -5.10 -7.66 1.83
N VAL A 45 -5.33 -7.73 3.11
CA VAL A 45 -6.11 -6.75 3.86
C VAL A 45 -5.21 -6.21 4.95
N TYR A 46 -4.95 -4.91 4.94
CA TYR A 46 -4.04 -4.26 5.88
C TYR A 46 -4.68 -3.02 6.49
N PHE A 47 -4.35 -2.75 7.74
CA PHE A 47 -4.66 -1.47 8.37
C PHE A 47 -3.64 -0.40 7.98
N GLU A 48 -4.06 0.85 8.01
CA GLU A 48 -3.17 2.02 7.79
C GLU A 48 -1.87 1.92 8.61
N ARG A 49 -2.00 1.60 9.91
CA ARG A 49 -0.86 1.46 10.83
C ARG A 49 0.11 0.33 10.47
N GLU A 50 -0.31 -0.64 9.67
CA GLU A 50 0.47 -1.80 9.23
C GLU A 50 1.15 -1.56 7.88
N LEU A 51 0.77 -0.49 7.18
CA LEU A 51 1.36 -0.11 5.91
C LEU A 51 2.41 0.98 6.12
N MET A 52 3.38 1.01 5.21
CA MET A 52 4.36 2.08 5.09
C MET A 52 4.44 2.52 3.63
N SER A 53 4.62 3.82 3.41
CA SER A 53 4.92 4.36 2.08
C SER A 53 6.27 3.82 1.59
N ALA A 54 6.43 3.72 0.28
CA ALA A 54 7.77 3.61 -0.30
C ALA A 54 8.66 4.73 0.26
N PRO A 55 9.97 4.53 0.43
CA PRO A 55 10.88 5.66 0.56
C PRO A 55 10.67 6.54 -0.67
N ASP A 56 10.03 7.67 -0.44
CA ASP A 56 9.64 8.61 -1.46
C ASP A 56 10.92 9.07 -2.18
N SER A 57 11.05 8.74 -3.45
CA SER A 57 12.17 9.20 -4.28
C SER A 57 11.81 10.49 -5.03
N SER A 58 10.88 11.30 -4.51
CA SER A 58 10.36 12.49 -5.19
C SER A 58 9.96 13.62 -4.23
N GLU A 59 10.92 14.16 -3.47
CA GLU A 59 10.97 15.62 -3.31
C GLU A 59 12.08 16.16 -4.21
N THR A 60 11.73 16.35 -5.48
CA THR A 60 12.33 17.38 -6.34
C THR A 60 11.18 18.27 -6.78
N SER A 61 10.97 19.38 -6.06
CA SER A 61 10.22 20.59 -6.42
C SER A 61 10.26 21.49 -5.18
N ALA A 62 10.86 22.68 -5.13
CA ALA A 62 11.44 23.58 -6.11
C ALA A 62 12.44 24.53 -5.40
#